data_AF-A0A970IE65-F1
#
_entry.id   AF-A0A970IE65-F1
#
_cell.length_a   1.000
_cell.length_b   1.000
_cell.length_c   1.000
_cell.angle_alpha   90.00
_cell.angle_beta   90.00
_cell.angle_gamma   90.00
#
_symmetry.space_group_name_H-M   'P 1'
#
loop_
_entity.id
_entity.type
_entity.pdbx_description
1 polymer ?
#
loop_
_entity_poly.entity_id
_entity_poly.type
_entity_poly.pdbx_seq_one_letter_code
_entity_poly.pdbx_strand_id
1 'polypeptide(L)'
;MAKNKTEIKRRITMIKKFNKTSLSWTIIITALVIVIGAISLTNAKGLANDSSSKGDNVELLPAPVTQEESKIEQENNDELVENNEDVATDVSQEDSDIPNNFPQQPQVLVDVDMEIVEADQKQVDEGHSPWQLSPLAVTQTFVGLQMYPDGIEGDFPVDVEDMKITYETNEETIVEINKEESPIARVYLKRLVKQDEDGIWTVIGYDPK
;
A
#
# COMPACT_ATOMS: atom_id res chain seq x y z
N MET A 1 46.03 -6.53 8.52
CA MET A 1 45.99 -5.35 7.63
C MET A 1 44.76 -4.53 7.96
N ALA A 2 44.90 -3.21 8.00
CA ALA A 2 44.04 -2.29 8.73
C ALA A 2 42.66 -2.06 8.09
N LYS A 3 41.57 -2.25 8.86
CA LYS A 3 40.22 -1.81 8.49
C LYS A 3 40.16 -0.28 8.60
N ASN A 4 39.75 0.36 7.51
CA ASN A 4 39.80 1.80 7.32
C ASN A 4 38.90 2.52 8.35
N LYS A 5 39.52 3.25 9.29
CA LYS A 5 38.85 3.99 10.38
C LYS A 5 37.78 4.99 9.91
N THR A 6 37.79 5.33 8.62
CA THR A 6 36.89 6.31 8.01
C THR A 6 35.50 5.73 7.71
N GLU A 7 35.38 4.43 7.41
CA GLU A 7 34.07 3.78 7.15
C GLU A 7 33.24 3.60 8.42
N ILE A 8 33.90 3.21 9.52
CA ILE A 8 33.24 3.03 10.82
C ILE A 8 32.69 4.36 11.33
N LYS A 9 33.42 5.47 11.13
CA LYS A 9 32.95 6.82 11.51
C LYS A 9 31.73 7.29 10.71
N ARG A 10 31.63 6.92 9.43
CA ARG A 10 30.44 7.24 8.61
C ARG A 10 29.20 6.48 9.11
N ARG A 11 29.35 5.19 9.44
CA ARG A 11 28.25 4.35 9.96
C ARG A 11 27.72 4.83 11.33
N ILE A 12 28.60 5.24 12.25
CA ILE A 12 28.20 5.73 13.58
C ILE A 12 27.47 7.08 13.48
N THR A 13 27.80 7.91 12.48
CA THR A 13 27.20 9.25 12.34
C THR A 13 25.76 9.17 11.81
N MET A 14 25.43 8.18 10.96
CA MET A 14 24.07 8.00 10.44
C MET A 14 23.09 7.46 11.50
N ILE A 15 23.54 6.58 12.41
CA ILE A 15 22.71 6.08 13.51
C ILE A 15 22.30 7.20 14.47
N LYS A 16 23.10 8.27 14.62
CA LYS A 16 22.82 9.35 15.57
C LYS A 16 21.75 10.34 15.08
N LYS A 17 21.36 10.29 13.81
CA LYS A 17 20.46 11.30 13.21
C LYS A 17 18.97 10.96 13.31
N PHE A 18 18.60 9.75 13.74
CA PHE A 18 17.21 9.27 13.73
C PHE A 18 16.45 9.36 15.06
N ASN A 19 17.05 9.83 16.17
CA ASN A 19 16.38 9.79 17.48
C ASN A 19 16.12 11.18 18.10
N LYS A 20 15.59 12.17 17.37
CA LYS A 20 15.37 13.49 17.99
C LYS A 20 14.13 14.33 17.66
N THR A 21 13.16 13.88 16.88
CA THR A 21 12.07 14.80 16.47
C THR A 21 10.70 14.14 16.26
N SER A 22 10.12 13.49 17.26
CA SER A 22 8.70 13.05 17.16
C SER A 22 7.82 13.30 18.40
N LEU A 23 8.40 13.62 19.56
CA LEU A 23 7.60 13.67 20.81
C LEU A 23 6.76 14.95 20.99
N SER A 24 7.11 16.05 20.32
CA SER A 24 6.41 17.32 20.52
C SER A 24 5.18 17.52 19.62
N TRP A 25 5.01 16.71 18.56
CA TRP A 25 3.93 16.89 17.58
C TRP A 25 2.68 16.05 17.89
N THR A 26 2.82 14.91 18.57
CA THR A 26 1.68 14.07 18.98
C THR A 26 0.76 14.78 19.98
N ILE A 27 1.31 15.57 20.90
CA ILE A 27 0.52 16.28 21.93
C ILE A 27 -0.41 17.33 21.32
N ILE A 28 0.02 17.99 20.24
CA ILE A 28 -0.77 19.04 19.57
C ILE A 28 -1.99 18.45 18.86
N ILE A 29 -1.83 17.28 18.24
CA ILE A 29 -2.91 16.59 17.53
C ILE A 29 -3.98 16.08 18.51
N THR A 30 -3.58 15.50 19.64
CA THR A 30 -4.53 15.00 20.65
C THR A 30 -5.38 16.13 21.25
N ALA A 31 -4.80 17.32 21.47
CA ALA A 31 -5.55 18.46 22.01
C ALA A 31 -6.61 19.01 21.04
N LEU A 32 -6.36 18.97 19.72
CA LEU A 32 -7.30 19.47 18.71
C LEU A 32 -8.58 18.62 18.63
N VAL A 33 -8.45 17.30 18.71
CA VAL A 33 -9.58 16.35 18.63
C VAL A 33 -10.55 16.52 19.81
N ILE A 34 -10.03 16.78 21.01
CA ILE A 34 -10.85 16.98 22.22
C ILE A 34 -11.69 18.26 22.12
N VAL A 35 -11.16 19.33 21.51
CA VAL A 35 -11.88 20.61 21.37
C VAL A 35 -13.04 20.49 20.38
N ILE A 36 -12.88 19.77 19.26
CA ILE A 36 -13.94 19.58 18.27
C ILE A 36 -15.08 18.74 18.86
N GLY A 37 -14.77 17.67 19.60
CA GLY A 37 -15.78 16.84 20.27
C GLY A 37 -16.63 17.60 21.29
N ALA A 38 -16.05 18.57 22.00
CA ALA A 38 -16.77 19.36 23.00
C ALA A 38 -17.81 20.33 22.37
N ILE A 39 -17.55 20.86 21.17
CA ILE A 39 -18.46 21.80 20.50
C ILE A 39 -19.68 21.08 19.91
N SER A 40 -19.54 19.82 19.49
CA SER A 40 -20.64 19.02 18.93
C SER A 40 -21.71 18.60 19.95
N LEU A 41 -21.41 18.62 21.26
CA LEU A 41 -22.36 18.20 22.29
C LEU A 41 -23.23 19.33 22.85
N THR A 42 -22.91 20.60 22.57
CA THR A 42 -23.65 21.75 23.14
C THR A 42 -24.73 22.35 22.23
N ASN A 43 -24.85 21.89 20.97
CA ASN A 43 -25.84 22.41 20.01
C ASN A 43 -26.91 21.37 19.59
N ALA A 44 -27.38 20.55 20.54
CA ALA A 44 -28.53 19.67 20.33
C ALA A 44 -29.77 20.18 21.08
N LYS A 45 -30.28 21.38 20.74
CA LYS A 45 -31.61 21.83 21.16
C LYS A 45 -32.29 22.68 20.08
N GLY A 46 -33.33 22.09 19.50
CA GLY A 46 -34.56 22.80 19.17
C GLY A 46 -34.71 23.23 17.72
N LEU A 47 -35.52 22.50 16.96
CA LEU A 47 -36.50 23.07 16.03
C LEU A 47 -37.57 22.02 15.70
N ALA A 48 -38.57 21.96 16.58
CA ALA A 48 -39.89 21.46 16.27
C ALA A 48 -40.85 22.66 16.32
N ASN A 49 -41.48 23.01 15.19
CA ASN A 49 -42.93 23.24 15.11
C ASN A 49 -43.41 23.60 13.69
N ASP A 50 -44.35 22.77 13.23
CA ASP A 50 -45.58 23.02 12.46
C ASP A 50 -45.85 24.38 11.80
N SER A 51 -46.24 24.37 10.52
CA SER A 51 -47.67 24.22 10.15
C SER A 51 -47.94 24.31 8.64
N SER A 52 -48.74 23.34 8.17
CA SER A 52 -49.89 23.43 7.24
C SER A 52 -49.76 24.11 5.86
N SER A 53 -49.96 23.32 4.79
CA SER A 53 -51.11 23.50 3.86
C SER A 53 -51.05 22.56 2.63
N LYS A 54 -51.94 21.55 2.63
CA LYS A 54 -52.96 21.26 1.58
C LYS A 54 -52.65 20.40 0.34
N GLY A 55 -53.43 19.30 0.24
CA GLY A 55 -53.92 18.62 -0.98
C GLY A 55 -52.92 17.67 -1.64
N ASP A 56 -53.22 16.43 -2.05
CA ASP A 56 -54.47 15.70 -2.24
C ASP A 56 -54.21 14.19 -2.14
N ASN A 57 -55.28 13.45 -1.85
CA ASN A 57 -55.33 12.00 -1.68
C ASN A 57 -54.90 11.22 -2.94
N VAL A 58 -54.09 10.16 -2.77
CA VAL A 58 -54.36 8.85 -3.39
C VAL A 58 -54.06 7.74 -2.39
N GLU A 59 -55.14 7.05 -2.09
CA GLU A 59 -55.31 5.81 -1.34
C GLU A 59 -54.65 4.62 -2.06
N LEU A 60 -53.87 3.81 -1.32
CA LEU A 60 -53.79 2.34 -1.50
C LEU A 60 -53.01 1.74 -0.32
N LEU A 61 -53.75 0.99 0.50
CA LEU A 61 -53.32 0.23 1.67
C LEU A 61 -52.95 -1.23 1.28
N PRO A 62 -52.39 -2.05 2.20
CA PRO A 62 -51.09 -2.68 2.02
C PRO A 62 -51.18 -4.21 1.81
N ALA A 63 -50.04 -4.81 1.47
CA ALA A 63 -49.80 -6.24 1.65
C ALA A 63 -48.59 -6.45 2.59
N PRO A 64 -48.74 -7.23 3.68
CA PRO A 64 -47.65 -7.60 4.60
C PRO A 64 -47.16 -9.03 4.32
N VAL A 65 -45.85 -9.24 4.14
CA VAL A 65 -45.19 -10.56 4.26
C VAL A 65 -43.73 -10.28 4.64
N THR A 66 -43.38 -10.34 5.93
CA THR A 66 -42.84 -11.48 6.70
C THR A 66 -41.36 -11.75 6.41
N GLN A 67 -40.58 -11.57 7.49
CA GLN A 67 -39.19 -11.96 7.68
C GLN A 67 -39.08 -13.48 7.71
N GLU A 68 -38.03 -14.04 7.11
CA GLU A 68 -37.43 -15.29 7.60
C GLU A 68 -35.92 -15.10 7.74
N GLU A 69 -35.50 -15.01 9.00
CA GLU A 69 -34.19 -15.42 9.48
C GLU A 69 -33.92 -16.87 9.07
N SER A 70 -32.72 -17.16 8.61
CA SER A 70 -32.11 -18.46 8.90
C SER A 70 -30.72 -18.24 9.49
N LYS A 71 -30.71 -18.39 10.80
CA LYS A 71 -29.57 -18.52 11.69
C LYS A 71 -29.06 -19.96 11.59
N ILE A 72 -27.77 -20.14 11.30
CA ILE A 72 -27.02 -21.34 11.71
C ILE A 72 -25.78 -20.82 12.43
N GLU A 73 -25.81 -20.93 13.76
CA GLU A 73 -24.65 -20.99 14.64
C GLU A 73 -24.36 -22.46 14.93
N GLN A 74 -23.06 -22.75 15.14
CA GLN A 74 -22.45 -23.76 16.04
C GLN A 74 -21.30 -24.51 15.32
N GLU A 75 -20.18 -24.85 15.95
CA GLU A 75 -19.46 -24.43 17.17
C GLU A 75 -18.21 -25.34 17.18
N ASN A 76 -17.08 -24.80 17.61
CA ASN A 76 -15.97 -25.44 18.32
C ASN A 76 -15.16 -26.59 17.67
N ASN A 77 -13.84 -26.35 17.59
CA ASN A 77 -12.91 -27.08 18.46
C ASN A 77 -11.57 -26.31 18.55
N ASP A 78 -11.32 -25.73 19.72
CA ASP A 78 -9.99 -25.46 20.24
C ASP A 78 -9.34 -26.79 20.66
N GLU A 79 -8.08 -27.05 20.26
CA GLU A 79 -7.11 -27.61 21.21
C GLU A 79 -5.67 -27.24 20.84
N LEU A 80 -5.06 -26.57 21.81
CA LEU A 80 -3.66 -26.19 22.01
C LEU A 80 -2.71 -27.39 21.94
N VAL A 81 -1.58 -27.27 21.24
CA VAL A 81 -0.34 -27.92 21.69
C VAL A 81 0.84 -26.95 21.56
N GLU A 82 1.21 -26.44 22.73
CA GLU A 82 2.43 -25.73 23.06
C GLU A 82 3.65 -26.66 22.90
N ASN A 83 4.70 -26.22 22.23
CA ASN A 83 6.07 -26.71 22.41
C ASN A 83 7.04 -25.56 22.13
N ASN A 84 7.47 -24.91 23.20
CA ASN A 84 8.67 -24.08 23.24
C ASN A 84 9.87 -25.00 23.46
N GLU A 85 10.89 -24.93 22.61
CA GLU A 85 12.27 -25.07 23.07
C GLU A 85 13.25 -24.39 22.10
N ASP A 86 13.92 -23.38 22.65
CA ASP A 86 15.09 -22.64 22.18
C ASP A 86 16.03 -23.38 21.22
N VAL A 87 16.30 -22.83 20.03
CA VAL A 87 17.64 -22.85 19.42
C VAL A 87 17.88 -21.59 18.57
N ALA A 88 18.78 -20.76 19.09
CA ALA A 88 19.77 -19.90 18.42
C ALA A 88 19.38 -19.12 17.14
N THR A 89 19.37 -17.80 17.32
CA THR A 89 19.41 -16.73 16.34
C THR A 89 20.46 -16.96 15.23
N ASP A 90 19.99 -17.22 14.02
CA ASP A 90 20.70 -16.90 12.78
C ASP A 90 19.74 -16.14 11.88
N VAL A 91 20.09 -14.90 11.54
CA VAL A 91 19.29 -14.01 10.70
C VAL A 91 19.45 -14.49 9.27
N SER A 92 18.66 -15.50 8.91
CA SER A 92 18.35 -15.79 7.53
C SER A 92 17.25 -14.82 7.13
N GLN A 93 17.52 -14.02 6.10
CA GLN A 93 16.50 -13.26 5.38
C GLN A 93 15.38 -14.24 5.05
N GLU A 94 14.18 -13.98 5.56
CA GLU A 94 12.99 -14.72 5.17
C GLU A 94 12.81 -14.49 3.68
N ASP A 95 13.02 -15.57 2.91
CA ASP A 95 12.71 -15.63 1.50
C ASP A 95 11.27 -15.16 1.33
N SER A 96 11.07 -14.05 0.64
CA SER A 96 9.74 -13.63 0.22
C SER A 96 9.16 -14.76 -0.63
N ASP A 97 8.09 -15.40 -0.13
CA ASP A 97 7.42 -16.58 -0.71
C ASP A 97 6.78 -16.34 -2.11
N ILE A 98 7.19 -15.29 -2.82
CA ILE A 98 6.70 -14.96 -4.16
C ILE A 98 7.44 -15.84 -5.17
N PRO A 99 6.76 -16.79 -5.85
CA PRO A 99 7.39 -17.63 -6.86
C PRO A 99 7.92 -16.76 -8.00
N ASN A 100 9.20 -16.91 -8.33
CA ASN A 100 9.86 -16.14 -9.37
C ASN A 100 9.96 -16.94 -10.68
N ASN A 101 9.14 -16.60 -11.68
CA ASN A 101 9.15 -17.23 -13.00
C ASN A 101 9.83 -16.35 -14.08
N PHE A 102 10.55 -15.30 -13.69
CA PHE A 102 11.24 -14.46 -14.65
C PHE A 102 12.39 -15.22 -15.35
N PRO A 103 12.68 -14.90 -16.63
CA PRO A 103 13.83 -15.47 -17.34
C PRO A 103 15.19 -15.11 -16.70
N GLN A 104 15.21 -14.08 -15.86
CA GLN A 104 16.36 -13.63 -15.08
C GLN A 104 15.87 -13.11 -13.72
N GLN A 105 16.66 -13.33 -12.67
CA GLN A 105 16.33 -12.87 -11.32
C GLN A 105 16.77 -11.41 -11.14
N PRO A 106 16.01 -10.57 -10.41
CA PRO A 106 16.44 -9.22 -10.08
C PRO A 106 17.68 -9.24 -9.17
N GLN A 107 18.57 -8.27 -9.34
CA GLN A 107 19.73 -8.09 -8.44
C GLN A 107 19.34 -7.59 -7.05
N VAL A 108 18.28 -6.79 -6.97
CA VAL A 108 17.73 -6.29 -5.71
C VAL A 108 16.25 -6.67 -5.64
N LEU A 109 15.88 -7.43 -4.60
CA LEU A 109 14.50 -7.73 -4.28
C LEU A 109 13.88 -6.58 -3.50
N VAL A 110 12.60 -6.32 -3.77
CA VAL A 110 11.80 -5.34 -3.05
C VAL A 110 10.85 -6.11 -2.14
N ASP A 111 10.90 -5.81 -0.85
CA ASP A 111 9.99 -6.42 0.13
C ASP A 111 8.58 -5.92 -0.13
N VAL A 112 7.65 -6.87 -0.30
CA VAL A 112 6.25 -6.58 -0.59
C VAL A 112 5.40 -6.97 0.61
N ASP A 113 4.59 -6.03 1.07
CA ASP A 113 3.56 -6.26 2.06
C ASP A 113 2.24 -6.60 1.37
N MET A 114 1.81 -7.86 1.47
CA MET A 114 0.59 -8.34 0.82
C MET A 114 -0.68 -7.66 1.34
N GLU A 115 -0.72 -7.23 2.61
CA GLU A 115 -1.90 -6.53 3.15
C GLU A 115 -2.08 -5.17 2.43
N ILE A 116 -0.97 -4.47 2.18
CA ILE A 116 -0.98 -3.20 1.44
C ILE A 116 -1.37 -3.44 -0.02
N VAL A 117 -0.82 -4.46 -0.68
CA VAL A 117 -1.13 -4.74 -2.10
C VAL A 117 -2.60 -5.13 -2.28
N GLU A 118 -3.18 -5.91 -1.36
CA GLU A 118 -4.60 -6.25 -1.38
C GLU A 118 -5.49 -5.01 -1.18
N ALA A 119 -5.11 -4.11 -0.27
CA ALA A 119 -5.81 -2.85 -0.06
C ALA A 119 -5.72 -1.92 -1.28
N ASP A 120 -4.57 -1.85 -1.94
CA ASP A 120 -4.37 -1.07 -3.17
C ASP A 120 -5.19 -1.66 -4.34
N GLN A 121 -5.20 -2.98 -4.50
CA GLN A 121 -6.03 -3.64 -5.51
C GLN A 121 -7.50 -3.29 -5.32
N LYS A 122 -8.00 -3.33 -4.07
CA LYS A 122 -9.38 -2.95 -3.76
C LYS A 122 -9.67 -1.50 -4.11
N GLN A 123 -8.75 -0.58 -3.81
CA GLN A 123 -8.92 0.83 -4.18
C GLN A 123 -8.97 1.01 -5.70
N VAL A 124 -8.12 0.29 -6.45
CA VAL A 124 -8.13 0.32 -7.91
C VAL A 124 -9.41 -0.27 -8.50
N ASP A 125 -9.92 -1.36 -7.93
CA ASP A 125 -11.21 -1.95 -8.30
C ASP A 125 -12.38 -0.96 -8.08
N GLU A 126 -12.27 -0.10 -7.07
CA GLU A 126 -13.22 0.99 -6.78
C GLU A 126 -13.03 2.21 -7.72
N GLY A 127 -12.07 2.14 -8.64
CA GLY A 127 -11.80 3.17 -9.66
C GLY A 127 -10.77 4.23 -9.25
N HIS A 128 -10.04 4.02 -8.16
CA HIS A 128 -8.95 4.89 -7.74
C HIS A 128 -7.62 4.49 -8.41
N SER A 129 -6.65 5.41 -8.44
CA SER A 129 -5.26 5.13 -8.90
C SER A 129 -5.12 4.24 -10.15
N PRO A 130 -5.85 4.48 -11.26
CA PRO A 130 -5.88 3.57 -12.41
C PRO A 130 -4.53 3.39 -13.10
N TRP A 131 -3.57 4.29 -12.82
CA TRP A 131 -2.20 4.19 -13.31
C TRP A 131 -1.49 2.92 -12.84
N GLN A 132 -1.89 2.31 -11.71
CA GLN A 132 -1.29 1.08 -11.19
C GLN A 132 -1.54 -0.15 -12.10
N LEU A 133 -2.51 -0.06 -13.02
CA LEU A 133 -2.78 -1.08 -14.03
C LEU A 133 -1.77 -1.05 -15.19
N SER A 134 -0.98 0.01 -15.32
CA SER A 134 0.03 0.16 -16.36
C SER A 134 1.42 -0.16 -15.82
N PRO A 135 2.13 -1.16 -16.38
CA PRO A 135 3.45 -1.51 -15.89
C PRO A 135 4.47 -0.40 -16.15
N LEU A 136 4.30 0.38 -17.23
CA LEU A 136 5.15 1.53 -17.55
C LEU A 136 4.92 2.68 -16.57
N ALA A 137 3.67 2.98 -16.19
CA ALA A 137 3.39 4.05 -15.23
C ALA A 137 3.89 3.70 -13.82
N VAL A 138 3.75 2.45 -13.40
CA VAL A 138 4.32 1.96 -12.13
C VAL A 138 5.84 2.04 -12.16
N THR A 139 6.46 1.62 -13.26
CA THR A 139 7.92 1.73 -13.44
C THR A 139 8.39 3.18 -13.39
N GLN A 140 7.73 4.08 -14.12
CA GLN A 140 8.05 5.50 -14.15
C GLN A 140 8.01 6.12 -12.75
N THR A 141 6.97 5.82 -11.99
CA THR A 141 6.80 6.29 -10.61
C THR A 141 7.89 5.75 -9.70
N PHE A 142 8.16 4.44 -9.76
CA PHE A 142 9.20 3.80 -8.94
C PHE A 142 10.58 4.37 -9.22
N VAL A 143 11.00 4.43 -10.49
CA VAL A 143 12.31 4.97 -10.86
C VAL A 143 12.40 6.45 -10.53
N GLY A 144 11.31 7.21 -10.72
CA GLY A 144 11.28 8.62 -10.37
C GLY A 144 11.48 8.88 -8.88
N LEU A 145 10.85 8.09 -8.01
CA LEU A 145 11.06 8.17 -6.55
C LEU A 145 12.47 7.73 -6.14
N GLN A 146 13.08 6.80 -6.87
CA GLN A 146 14.47 6.42 -6.63
C GLN A 146 15.45 7.55 -6.99
N MET A 147 15.14 8.34 -8.02
CA MET A 147 15.92 9.53 -8.40
C MET A 147 15.66 10.71 -7.46
N TYR A 148 14.42 10.88 -7.01
CA TYR A 148 13.97 12.00 -6.18
C TYR A 148 13.24 11.48 -4.93
N PRO A 149 13.98 11.06 -3.88
CA PRO A 149 13.40 10.44 -2.69
C PRO A 149 12.54 11.39 -1.85
N ASP A 150 12.75 12.70 -2.01
CA ASP A 150 11.95 13.73 -1.35
C ASP A 150 10.61 14.02 -2.08
N GLY A 151 10.38 13.37 -3.23
CA GLY A 151 9.20 13.55 -4.08
C GLY A 151 9.55 14.09 -5.47
N ILE A 152 8.64 13.87 -6.42
CA ILE A 152 8.75 14.35 -7.81
C ILE A 152 7.92 15.63 -7.94
N GLU A 153 8.53 16.72 -8.41
CA GLU A 153 7.85 17.98 -8.70
C GLU A 153 7.79 18.21 -10.22
N GLY A 154 6.59 18.52 -10.74
CA GLY A 154 6.41 18.77 -12.17
C GLY A 154 6.32 17.49 -12.99
N ASP A 155 7.09 17.42 -14.08
CA ASP A 155 7.12 16.28 -14.99
C ASP A 155 7.93 15.11 -14.39
N PHE A 156 7.59 13.88 -14.79
CA PHE A 156 8.35 12.71 -14.36
C PHE A 156 9.78 12.76 -14.90
N PRO A 157 10.79 12.35 -14.10
CA PRO A 157 12.18 12.43 -14.52
C PRO A 157 12.58 11.36 -15.53
N VAL A 158 11.72 10.39 -15.82
CA VAL A 158 11.93 9.36 -16.84
C VAL A 158 10.75 9.37 -17.78
N ASP A 159 11.00 9.54 -19.07
CA ASP A 159 9.96 9.58 -20.08
C ASP A 159 9.56 8.15 -20.50
N VAL A 160 8.36 7.98 -21.05
CA VAL A 160 7.89 6.64 -21.45
C VAL A 160 8.70 6.10 -22.63
N GLU A 161 9.20 6.98 -23.48
CA GLU A 161 10.06 6.68 -24.62
C GLU A 161 11.43 6.14 -24.20
N ASP A 162 11.88 6.46 -22.99
CA ASP A 162 13.10 5.91 -22.40
C ASP A 162 12.88 4.51 -21.80
N MET A 163 11.65 4.00 -21.80
CA MET A 163 11.31 2.68 -21.23
C MET A 163 10.98 1.67 -22.33
N LYS A 164 11.36 0.42 -22.10
CA LYS A 164 11.07 -0.67 -23.04
C LYS A 164 10.71 -1.95 -22.29
N ILE A 165 9.54 -2.50 -22.56
CA ILE A 165 9.16 -3.84 -22.10
C ILE A 165 10.02 -4.86 -22.85
N THR A 166 10.79 -5.66 -22.11
CA THR A 166 11.70 -6.69 -22.64
C THR A 166 11.19 -8.11 -22.42
N TYR A 167 10.25 -8.28 -21.51
CA TYR A 167 9.54 -9.52 -21.20
C TYR A 167 8.16 -9.16 -20.69
N GLU A 168 7.13 -9.87 -21.14
CA GLU A 168 5.75 -9.65 -20.72
C GLU A 168 4.95 -10.96 -20.80
N THR A 169 4.22 -11.23 -19.74
CA THR A 169 3.16 -12.22 -19.64
C THR A 169 1.96 -11.57 -18.96
N ASN A 170 0.87 -12.31 -18.75
CA ASN A 170 -0.29 -11.79 -18.03
C ASN A 170 0.04 -11.43 -16.56
N GLU A 171 1.03 -12.09 -15.97
CA GLU A 171 1.36 -12.00 -14.55
C GLU A 171 2.63 -11.20 -14.27
N GLU A 172 3.57 -11.19 -15.21
CA GLU A 172 4.96 -10.77 -14.99
C GLU A 172 5.46 -9.92 -16.15
N THR A 173 6.23 -8.88 -15.84
CA THR A 173 6.84 -8.01 -16.85
C THR A 173 8.21 -7.49 -16.41
N ILE A 174 9.11 -7.31 -17.38
CA ILE A 174 10.43 -6.69 -17.16
C ILE A 174 10.51 -5.44 -18.04
N VAL A 175 10.69 -4.30 -17.40
CA VAL A 175 10.85 -3.00 -18.07
C VAL A 175 12.32 -2.56 -17.99
N GLU A 176 12.94 -2.32 -19.14
CA GLU A 176 14.30 -1.78 -19.26
C GLU A 176 14.27 -0.26 -19.40
N ILE A 177 15.22 0.43 -18.76
CA ILE A 177 15.31 1.88 -18.68
C ILE A 177 16.56 2.40 -19.40
N ASN A 178 16.32 3.06 -20.53
CA ASN A 178 17.33 3.59 -21.44
C ASN A 178 17.72 5.05 -21.17
N LYS A 179 17.41 5.58 -19.97
CA LYS A 179 17.84 6.91 -19.55
C LYS A 179 19.19 6.88 -18.85
N GLU A 180 20.19 7.59 -19.35
CA GLU A 180 21.56 7.59 -18.78
C GLU A 180 21.60 8.05 -17.32
N GLU A 181 20.75 9.00 -16.95
CA GLU A 181 20.67 9.58 -15.60
C GLU A 181 19.93 8.68 -14.60
N SER A 182 19.21 7.64 -15.07
CA SER A 182 18.50 6.71 -14.19
C SER A 182 19.50 5.83 -13.42
N PRO A 183 19.35 5.68 -12.10
CA PRO A 183 20.14 4.73 -11.31
C PRO A 183 19.73 3.27 -11.53
N ILE A 184 18.62 3.03 -12.22
CA ILE A 184 18.03 1.71 -12.45
C ILE A 184 18.13 1.35 -13.94
N ALA A 185 18.55 0.13 -14.23
CA ALA A 185 18.62 -0.46 -15.56
C ALA A 185 17.33 -1.21 -15.91
N ARG A 186 16.78 -2.00 -14.98
CA ARG A 186 15.60 -2.83 -15.19
C ARG A 186 14.71 -2.88 -13.96
N VAL A 187 13.40 -2.98 -14.16
CA VAL A 187 12.40 -3.15 -13.11
C VAL A 187 11.58 -4.41 -13.41
N TYR A 188 11.35 -5.21 -12.37
CA TYR A 188 10.61 -6.46 -12.41
C TYR A 188 9.28 -6.26 -11.70
N LEU A 189 8.18 -6.42 -12.44
CA LEU A 189 6.85 -6.22 -11.89
C LEU A 189 6.02 -7.49 -12.02
N LYS A 190 5.20 -7.73 -11.00
CA LYS A 190 4.29 -8.86 -10.93
C LYS A 190 2.91 -8.40 -10.50
N ARG A 191 1.87 -9.03 -11.05
CA ARG A 191 0.53 -8.94 -10.51
C ARG A 191 0.34 -10.00 -9.43
N LEU A 192 0.15 -9.57 -8.19
CA LEU A 192 0.18 -10.46 -7.03
C LEU A 192 -1.21 -10.92 -6.56
N VAL A 193 -2.22 -10.05 -6.65
CA VAL A 193 -3.58 -10.32 -6.15
C VAL A 193 -4.49 -10.88 -7.26
N LYS A 194 -4.54 -10.21 -8.42
CA LYS A 194 -5.25 -10.67 -9.61
C LYS A 194 -4.28 -10.82 -10.77
N GLN A 195 -4.31 -11.95 -11.46
CA GLN A 195 -3.37 -12.28 -12.53
C GLN A 195 -3.87 -11.91 -13.94
N ASP A 196 -5.01 -11.23 -14.03
CA ASP A 196 -5.66 -10.77 -15.25
C ASP A 196 -5.44 -9.27 -15.50
N GLU A 197 -6.06 -8.72 -16.54
CA GLU A 197 -5.88 -7.34 -16.99
C GLU A 197 -6.25 -6.28 -15.93
N ASP A 198 -7.11 -6.64 -14.97
CA ASP A 198 -7.56 -5.77 -13.88
C ASP A 198 -6.61 -5.81 -12.66
N GLY A 199 -5.58 -6.66 -12.69
CA GLY A 199 -4.57 -6.75 -11.64
C GLY A 199 -3.60 -5.58 -11.66
N ILE A 200 -3.33 -5.03 -10.47
CA ILE A 200 -2.29 -4.00 -10.30
C ILE A 200 -0.90 -4.58 -10.47
N TRP A 201 0.01 -3.78 -11.05
CA TRP A 201 1.42 -4.14 -11.13
C TRP A 201 2.15 -3.71 -9.86
N THR A 202 2.87 -4.65 -9.25
CA THR A 202 3.69 -4.41 -8.08
C THR A 202 5.16 -4.64 -8.42
N VAL A 203 6.03 -3.71 -8.04
CA VAL A 203 7.49 -3.88 -8.21
C VAL A 203 7.97 -4.91 -7.18
N ILE A 204 8.57 -5.99 -7.66
CA ILE A 204 9.14 -7.03 -6.79
C ILE A 204 10.68 -7.04 -6.82
N GLY A 205 11.29 -6.30 -7.73
CA GLY A 205 12.74 -6.19 -7.81
C GLY A 205 13.22 -5.26 -8.91
N TYR A 206 14.52 -4.98 -8.90
CA TYR A 206 15.16 -4.15 -9.91
C TYR A 206 16.66 -4.47 -10.05
N ASP A 207 17.23 -4.01 -11.17
CA ASP A 207 18.66 -4.06 -11.45
C ASP A 207 19.23 -2.63 -11.43
N PRO A 208 20.19 -2.30 -10.56
CA PRO A 208 20.90 -1.03 -10.60
C PRO A 208 21.85 -0.95 -11.81
N LYS A 209 22.24 0.28 -12.18
CA LYS A 209 23.31 0.54 -13.17
C LYS A 209 24.71 0.50 -12.55
#